data_AF-A0A1J8QNY6-F1
#
_entry.id   AF-A0A1J8QNY6-F1
#
_cell.length_a   1.000
_cell.length_b   1.000
_cell.length_c   1.000
_cell.angle_alpha   90.00
_cell.angle_beta   90.00
_cell.angle_gamma   90.00
#
_symmetry.space_group_name_H-M   'P 1'
#
loop_
_entity.id
_entity.type
_entity.pdbx_description
1 polymer ?
#
loop_
_entity_poly.entity_id
_entity_poly.type
_entity_poly.pdbx_seq_one_letter_code
_entity_poly.pdbx_strand_id
1 'polypeptide(L)'
;MPRTGHESRQSVKMNPLTSRFSTTILGSSSPWLLRLELDRAKMIDRKLTMPYVAGRIPESFKTDLFVIWNEDNSEKFIIRCRVLGGGDKDDDGLGTIEEDI
;
A
#
# COMPACT_ATOMS: atom_id res chain seq x y z
N MET A 1 -4.61 -31.78 -9.30
CA MET A 1 -4.27 -30.60 -8.49
C MET A 1 -3.00 -29.98 -9.01
N PRO A 2 -2.98 -28.69 -9.34
CA PRO A 2 -1.76 -27.94 -9.02
C PRO A 2 -1.96 -26.45 -8.67
N ARG A 3 -0.96 -25.95 -7.92
CA ARG A 3 -0.49 -24.56 -7.75
C ARG A 3 -1.22 -23.68 -6.73
N THR A 4 -0.79 -23.86 -5.48
CA THR A 4 -0.57 -22.76 -4.53
C THR A 4 0.27 -21.66 -5.18
N GLY A 5 -0.38 -20.58 -5.60
CA GLY A 5 0.26 -19.33 -5.97
C GLY A 5 -0.23 -18.25 -5.02
N HIS A 6 0.48 -18.06 -3.91
CA HIS A 6 0.29 -16.88 -3.06
C HIS A 6 0.89 -15.70 -3.85
N GLU A 7 0.11 -15.12 -4.75
CA GLU A 7 0.49 -13.90 -5.45
C GLU A 7 0.48 -12.78 -4.39
N SER A 8 1.65 -12.51 -3.81
CA SER A 8 1.87 -11.35 -2.93
C SER A 8 1.64 -10.07 -3.75
N ARG A 9 0.38 -9.69 -3.84
CA ARG A 9 -0.05 -8.40 -4.34
C ARG A 9 0.13 -7.39 -3.22
N GLN A 10 0.92 -6.36 -3.47
CA GLN A 10 0.75 -4.97 -3.00
C GLN A 10 2.11 -4.27 -2.94
N SER A 11 2.75 -4.08 -4.09
CA SER A 11 3.83 -3.10 -4.25
C SER A 11 4.26 -3.04 -5.72
N VAL A 12 4.00 -1.92 -6.40
CA VAL A 12 4.36 -1.75 -7.82
C VAL A 12 5.39 -0.63 -7.98
N LYS A 13 6.49 -0.95 -8.68
CA LYS A 13 7.53 -0.01 -9.07
C LYS A 13 7.07 0.83 -10.27
N MET A 14 7.15 2.15 -10.20
CA MET A 14 6.86 3.03 -11.34
C MET A 14 8.08 3.15 -12.25
N ASN A 15 7.91 2.92 -13.56
CA ASN A 15 8.90 3.19 -14.60
C ASN A 15 8.42 4.39 -15.44
N PRO A 16 9.33 5.18 -16.04
CA PRO A 16 8.94 6.37 -16.82
C PRO A 16 8.04 6.05 -18.03
N LEU A 17 8.12 4.84 -18.59
CA LEU A 17 7.23 4.35 -19.66
C LEU A 17 5.88 3.83 -19.14
N THR A 18 5.78 3.52 -17.85
CA THR A 18 4.54 3.06 -17.19
C THR A 18 3.80 4.18 -16.45
N SER A 19 4.30 5.42 -16.56
CA SER A 19 3.71 6.65 -16.00
C SER A 19 2.28 6.94 -16.48
N ARG A 20 1.75 6.13 -17.40
CA ARG A 20 0.39 6.23 -17.93
C ARG A 20 -0.59 5.21 -17.32
N PHE A 21 -0.15 4.35 -16.41
CA PHE A 21 -1.03 3.39 -15.75
C PHE A 21 -1.49 3.86 -14.37
N SER A 22 -2.82 3.81 -14.23
CA SER A 22 -3.62 3.83 -13.00
C SER A 22 -3.98 5.18 -12.39
N THR A 23 -4.85 5.92 -13.10
CA THR A 23 -5.93 6.68 -12.44
C THR A 23 -7.31 6.01 -12.57
N THR A 24 -7.41 4.79 -13.15
CA THR A 24 -8.71 4.22 -13.56
C THR A 24 -8.99 2.78 -13.10
N ILE A 25 -8.07 2.06 -12.43
CA ILE A 25 -8.46 0.74 -11.91
C ILE A 25 -9.19 0.87 -10.58
N LEU A 26 -10.45 0.40 -10.59
CA LEU A 26 -11.46 0.33 -9.52
C LEU A 26 -12.16 1.65 -9.16
N GLY A 27 -13.42 1.78 -9.58
CA GLY A 27 -14.37 2.83 -9.21
C GLY A 27 -14.80 2.88 -7.73
N SER A 28 -14.05 2.26 -6.82
CA SER A 28 -14.29 2.25 -5.37
C SER A 28 -13.03 2.55 -4.58
N SER A 29 -12.09 3.25 -5.19
CA SER A 29 -10.79 3.45 -4.63
C SER A 29 -10.77 4.84 -4.00
N SER A 30 -10.55 4.91 -2.69
CA SER A 30 -10.72 6.13 -1.89
C SER A 30 -9.86 7.28 -2.45
N PRO A 31 -10.34 8.55 -2.37
CA PRO A 31 -9.68 9.72 -2.94
C PRO A 31 -8.45 10.18 -2.12
N TRP A 32 -8.16 9.52 -1.00
CA TRP A 32 -7.09 9.89 -0.07
C TRP A 32 -5.79 9.17 -0.41
N LEU A 33 -4.99 9.79 -1.26
CA LEU A 33 -3.64 9.35 -1.62
C LEU A 33 -2.63 10.02 -0.69
N LEU A 34 -2.07 9.27 0.26
CA LEU A 34 -0.94 9.77 1.04
C LEU A 34 0.30 9.81 0.15
N ARG A 35 0.95 10.97 0.04
CA ARG A 35 2.22 11.14 -0.66
C ARG A 35 3.33 11.39 0.36
N LEU A 36 4.32 10.52 0.37
CA LEU A 36 5.55 10.67 1.13
C LEU A 36 6.67 11.06 0.16
N GLU A 37 7.41 12.11 0.50
CA GLU A 37 8.63 12.50 -0.20
C GLU A 37 9.80 12.34 0.76
N LEU A 38 10.73 11.44 0.42
CA LEU A 38 11.87 11.12 1.25
C LEU A 38 13.08 11.98 0.86
N ASP A 39 13.83 12.41 1.86
CA ASP A 39 15.08 13.14 1.64
C ASP A 39 16.19 12.19 1.17
N ARG A 40 16.80 12.51 0.03
CA ARG A 40 17.84 11.68 -0.60
C ARG A 40 19.11 11.59 0.25
N ALA A 41 19.54 12.70 0.86
CA ALA A 41 20.75 12.70 1.67
C ALA A 41 20.60 11.79 2.88
N LYS A 42 19.43 11.80 3.53
CA LYS A 42 19.11 10.90 4.66
C LYS A 42 19.00 9.44 4.24
N MET A 43 18.46 9.14 3.07
CA MET A 43 18.41 7.76 2.54
C MET A 43 19.82 7.20 2.32
N ILE A 44 20.72 7.98 1.72
CA ILE A 44 22.11 7.57 1.47
C ILE A 44 22.89 7.42 2.78
N ASP A 45 22.79 8.40 3.69
CA ASP A 45 23.44 8.39 5.01
C ASP A 45 23.07 7.12 5.80
N ARG A 46 21.79 6.73 5.75
CA ARG A 46 21.26 5.55 6.43
C ARG A 46 21.36 4.25 5.63
N LYS A 47 21.98 4.28 4.44
CA LYS A 47 22.12 3.12 3.53
C LYS A 47 20.77 2.43 3.21
N LEU A 48 19.72 3.23 3.02
CA LEU A 48 18.38 2.75 2.69
C LEU A 48 18.16 2.77 1.17
N THR A 49 17.47 1.76 0.66
CA THR A 49 17.07 1.69 -0.75
C THR A 49 15.56 1.87 -0.88
N MET A 50 15.10 2.46 -2.00
CA MET A 50 13.64 2.64 -2.22
C MET A 50 12.85 1.32 -2.16
N PRO A 51 13.30 0.20 -2.77
CA PRO A 51 12.60 -1.07 -2.67
C PRO A 51 12.48 -1.56 -1.22
N TYR A 52 13.52 -1.36 -0.40
CA TYR A 52 13.50 -1.75 1.00
C TYR A 52 12.45 -0.95 1.79
N VAL A 53 12.45 0.37 1.66
CA VAL A 53 11.49 1.24 2.36
C VAL A 53 10.07 0.99 1.88
N ALA A 54 9.86 0.88 0.57
CA ALA A 54 8.54 0.64 0.00
C ALA A 54 7.98 -0.74 0.37
N GLY A 55 8.82 -1.77 0.48
CA GLY A 55 8.40 -3.11 0.92
C GLY A 55 8.02 -3.18 2.40
N ARG A 56 8.69 -2.39 3.25
CA ARG A 56 8.42 -2.36 4.71
C ARG A 56 7.08 -1.74 5.09
N ILE A 57 6.55 -0.84 4.26
CA ILE A 57 5.27 -0.17 4.50
C ILE A 57 4.12 -1.19 4.50
N PRO A 58 3.80 -1.91 3.40
CA PRO A 58 2.70 -2.86 3.37
C PRO A 58 2.90 -4.01 4.37
N GLU A 59 4.13 -4.45 4.66
CA GLU A 59 4.39 -5.44 5.72
C GLU A 59 3.85 -5.00 7.09
N SER A 60 3.94 -3.70 7.40
CA SER A 60 3.46 -3.16 8.68
C SER A 60 1.94 -3.00 8.74
N PHE A 61 1.29 -2.85 7.57
CA PHE A 61 -0.16 -2.61 7.43
C PHE A 61 -0.91 -3.78 6.78
N LYS A 62 -0.27 -4.96 6.68
CA LYS A 62 -0.79 -6.22 6.13
C LYS A 62 -1.37 -6.10 4.72
N THR A 63 -2.66 -5.82 4.61
CA THR A 63 -3.46 -5.88 3.37
C THR A 63 -4.21 -4.59 3.05
N ASP A 64 -4.10 -3.58 3.91
CA ASP A 64 -4.92 -2.38 3.84
C ASP A 64 -4.34 -1.32 2.90
N LEU A 65 -3.09 -1.47 2.43
CA LEU A 65 -2.38 -0.44 1.69
C LEU A 65 -1.84 -0.92 0.34
N PHE A 66 -2.31 -0.27 -0.72
CA PHE A 66 -1.65 -0.31 -2.02
C PHE A 66 -0.54 0.73 -2.09
N VAL A 67 0.70 0.27 -2.26
CA VAL A 67 1.89 1.12 -2.27
C VAL A 67 2.51 1.17 -3.68
N ILE A 68 2.79 2.38 -4.13
CA ILE A 68 3.46 2.67 -5.40
C ILE A 68 4.62 3.62 -5.13
N TRP A 69 5.79 3.37 -5.72
CA TRP A 69 6.97 4.22 -5.52
C TRP A 69 7.80 4.37 -6.79
N ASN A 70 8.61 5.44 -6.83
CA ASN A 70 9.59 5.68 -7.89
C ASN A 70 10.85 4.82 -7.72
N GLU A 71 11.51 4.53 -8.83
CA GLU A 71 12.82 3.86 -8.82
C GLU A 71 13.92 4.77 -8.21
N ASP A 72 15.01 4.15 -7.77
CA ASP A 72 16.17 4.83 -7.17
C ASP A 72 16.82 5.91 -8.05
N ASN A 73 16.74 5.72 -9.37
CA ASN A 73 17.28 6.67 -10.36
C ASN A 73 16.40 7.91 -10.56
N SER A 74 15.25 8.00 -9.89
CA SER A 74 14.37 9.17 -10.02
C SER A 74 14.94 10.39 -9.32
N GLU A 75 14.65 11.58 -9.86
CA GLU A 75 14.99 12.86 -9.22
C GLU A 75 14.37 12.98 -7.82
N LYS A 76 13.19 12.37 -7.60
CA LYS A 76 12.46 12.45 -6.34
C LYS A 76 12.10 11.07 -5.81
N PHE A 77 12.35 10.88 -4.51
CA PHE A 77 12.04 9.66 -3.78
C PHE A 77 10.61 9.75 -3.26
N ILE A 78 9.65 9.41 -4.12
CA ILE A 78 8.22 9.53 -3.82
C ILE A 78 7.61 8.15 -3.59
N ILE A 79 6.86 8.02 -2.50
CA ILE A 79 5.97 6.90 -2.23
C ILE A 79 4.54 7.41 -2.18
N ARG A 80 3.63 6.69 -2.84
CA ARG A 80 2.20 6.95 -2.87
C ARG A 80 1.49 5.74 -2.27
N CYS A 81 0.75 5.97 -1.20
CA CYS A 81 -0.02 4.95 -0.52
C CYS A 81 -1.51 5.22 -0.71
N ARG A 82 -2.25 4.15 -1.00
CA ARG A 82 -3.70 4.19 -1.11
C ARG A 82 -4.30 3.14 -0.20
N VAL A 83 -5.32 3.52 0.56
CA VAL A 83 -6.09 2.56 1.35
C VAL A 83 -6.90 1.68 0.40
N LEU A 84 -6.69 0.38 0.49
CA LEU A 84 -7.58 -0.62 -0.09
C LEU A 84 -8.78 -0.71 0.84
N GLY A 85 -9.96 -0.32 0.35
CA GLY A 85 -11.19 -0.45 1.14
C GLY A 85 -11.37 -1.92 1.53
N GLY A 86 -11.32 -2.20 2.83
CA GLY A 86 -11.70 -3.50 3.37
C GLY A 86 -13.18 -3.73 3.10
N GLY A 87 -13.50 -4.92 2.59
CA GLY A 87 -14.86 -5.45 2.66
C GLY A 87 -15.34 -5.48 4.11
N ASP A 88 -16.66 -5.41 4.27
CA ASP A 88 -17.44 -5.48 5.52
C ASP A 88 -16.64 -5.90 6.76
N LYS A 89 -16.55 -4.96 7.70
CA LYS A 89 -16.43 -5.32 9.10
C LYS A 89 -17.77 -5.90 9.54
N ASP A 90 -17.98 -7.19 9.31
CA ASP A 90 -18.94 -8.01 10.05
C ASP A 90 -18.18 -8.73 11.19
N ASP A 91 -17.75 -8.00 12.22
CA ASP A 91 -17.39 -8.56 13.53
C ASP A 91 -17.44 -7.46 14.60
N ASP A 92 -18.63 -6.89 14.79
CA ASP A 92 -18.98 -6.23 16.05
C ASP A 92 -19.93 -7.17 16.79
N GLY A 93 -19.37 -7.86 17.78
CA GLY A 93 -20.07 -8.84 18.60
C GLY A 93 -21.36 -8.31 19.20
N LEU A 94 -22.49 -8.91 18.81
CA LEU A 94 -23.77 -8.83 19.49
C LEU A 94 -23.64 -9.56 20.84
N GLY A 95 -23.13 -8.86 21.85
CA GLY A 95 -23.22 -9.27 23.24
C GLY A 95 -24.69 -9.26 23.68
N THR A 96 -25.19 -10.43 24.06
CA THR A 96 -26.49 -10.68 24.67
C THR A 96 -26.73 -9.72 25.84
N ILE A 97 -27.64 -8.76 25.70
CA ILE A 97 -28.28 -8.13 26.85
C ILE A 97 -29.57 -8.90 27.13
N GLU A 98 -29.51 -9.83 28.07
CA GLU A 98 -30.71 -10.42 28.66
C GLU A 98 -31.36 -9.34 29.52
N GLU A 99 -32.52 -8.83 29.09
CA GLU A 99 -33.39 -7.99 29.91
C GLU A 99 -34.19 -8.90 30.86
N ASP A 100 -33.88 -8.83 32.16
CA ASP A 100 -34.71 -9.38 33.24
C ASP A 100 -35.97 -8.49 33.36
N ILE A 101 -37.16 -9.08 33.19
CA ILE A 101 -38.47 -8.44 33.46
C ILE A 101 -39.20 -9.24 34.54
#